data_AF-A0A933XGV1-F1
#
_entry.id   AF-A0A933XGV1-F1
#
_cell.length_a   1.000
_cell.length_b   1.000
_cell.length_c   1.000
_cell.angle_alpha   90.00
_cell.angle_beta   90.00
_cell.angle_gamma   90.00
#
_symmetry.space_group_name_H-M   'P 1'
#
loop_
_entity.id
_entity.type
_entity.pdbx_description
1 polymer ?
#
loop_
_entity_poly.entity_id
_entity_poly.type
_entity_poly.pdbx_seq_one_letter_code
_entity_poly.pdbx_strand_id
1 'polypeptide(L)'
;MRRQPLQCPFCESCPASPVDIDLKSVEIIGGICECGAVYALDRTGHNLGEIFMDALTFLCKGDIDMALSLMPDDYETETLDYDIHTNTISSRPEVSRRSSKLVFIRMKRGNTKSILYKR
;
A
#
# COMPACT_ATOMS: atom_id res chain seq x y z
N MET A 1 -14.64 -15.43 -12.89
CA MET A 1 -14.35 -14.07 -12.38
C MET A 1 -13.50 -13.34 -13.40
N ARG A 2 -13.73 -12.05 -13.66
CA ARG A 2 -12.88 -11.26 -14.56
C ARG A 2 -11.65 -10.81 -13.79
N ARG A 3 -10.47 -11.31 -14.17
CA ARG A 3 -9.17 -10.81 -13.69
C ARG A 3 -8.85 -9.54 -14.45
N GLN A 4 -8.40 -8.51 -13.75
CA GLN A 4 -7.99 -7.23 -14.33
C GLN A 4 -6.51 -7.00 -14.07
N PRO A 5 -5.81 -6.27 -14.96
CA PRO A 5 -4.43 -5.87 -14.67
C PRO A 5 -4.37 -5.13 -13.33
N LEU A 6 -3.23 -5.21 -12.65
CA LEU A 6 -3.00 -4.42 -11.45
C LEU A 6 -3.22 -2.93 -11.76
N GLN A 7 -4.23 -2.33 -11.14
CA GLN A 7 -4.57 -0.92 -11.29
C GLN A 7 -4.57 -0.23 -9.93
N CYS A 8 -4.00 0.97 -9.89
CA CYS A 8 -4.01 1.82 -8.71
C CYS A 8 -5.45 2.31 -8.44
N PRO A 9 -6.02 2.09 -7.25
CA PRO A 9 -7.39 2.46 -6.94
C PRO A 9 -7.61 3.98 -6.89
N PHE A 10 -6.53 4.77 -6.86
CA PHE A 10 -6.62 6.23 -6.68
C PHE A 10 -6.37 7.06 -7.93
N CYS A 11 -5.80 6.47 -8.98
CA CYS A 11 -5.51 7.17 -10.24
C CYS A 11 -5.69 6.29 -11.48
N GLU A 12 -6.10 5.04 -11.30
CA GLU A 12 -6.45 4.07 -12.35
C GLU A 12 -5.29 3.64 -13.27
N SER A 13 -4.08 4.17 -13.07
CA SER A 13 -2.90 3.72 -13.81
C SER A 13 -2.44 2.34 -13.36
N CYS A 14 -1.62 1.69 -14.19
CA CYS A 14 -1.12 0.34 -13.95
C CYS A 14 0.29 0.41 -13.35
N PRO A 15 0.45 0.32 -12.02
CA PRO A 15 1.77 0.31 -11.40
C PRO A 15 2.53 -0.98 -11.74
N ALA A 16 3.84 -0.95 -11.50
CA ALA A 16 4.69 -2.13 -11.65
C ALA A 16 4.29 -3.24 -10.66
N SER A 17 4.66 -4.48 -10.97
CA SER A 17 4.51 -5.58 -10.01
C SER A 17 5.25 -5.28 -8.69
N PRO A 18 4.73 -5.73 -7.54
CA PRO A 18 5.40 -5.59 -6.25
C PRO A 18 6.80 -6.22 -6.28
N VAL A 19 7.78 -5.53 -5.72
CA VAL A 19 9.17 -5.98 -5.58
C VAL A 19 9.61 -5.88 -4.13
N ASP A 20 10.66 -6.61 -3.75
CA ASP A 20 11.28 -6.46 -2.43
C ASP A 20 11.92 -5.07 -2.32
N ILE A 21 11.56 -4.33 -1.28
CA ILE A 21 12.05 -2.98 -0.98
C ILE A 21 12.54 -2.97 0.46
N ASP A 22 13.80 -2.60 0.63
CA ASP A 22 14.43 -2.33 1.93
C ASP A 22 14.72 -0.84 2.02
N LEU A 23 14.05 -0.16 2.96
CA LEU A 23 14.24 1.26 3.21
C LEU A 23 14.28 1.55 4.72
N LYS A 24 15.48 1.86 5.21
CA LYS A 24 15.76 2.24 6.62
C LYS A 24 15.30 1.16 7.62
N SER A 25 14.07 1.30 8.11
CA SER A 25 13.48 0.48 9.17
C SER A 25 12.28 -0.32 8.67
N VAL A 26 12.09 -0.39 7.34
CA VAL A 26 10.95 -1.01 6.68
C VAL A 26 11.43 -1.93 5.58
N GLU A 27 11.01 -3.19 5.66
CA GLU A 27 11.16 -4.19 4.62
C GLU A 27 9.76 -4.57 4.14
N ILE A 28 9.44 -4.26 2.88
CA ILE A 28 8.15 -4.59 2.28
C ILE A 28 8.31 -5.23 0.91
N ILE A 29 7.27 -5.92 0.47
CA ILE A 29 7.11 -6.30 -0.92
C ILE A 29 6.07 -5.38 -1.51
N GLY A 30 6.44 -4.47 -2.39
CA GLY A 30 5.57 -3.35 -2.74
C GLY A 30 6.10 -2.46 -3.85
N GLY A 31 5.63 -1.22 -3.84
CA GLY A 31 6.08 -0.20 -4.77
C GLY A 31 5.40 1.15 -4.58
N ILE A 32 5.72 2.08 -5.48
CA ILE A 32 5.17 3.43 -5.50
C ILE A 32 4.52 3.65 -6.86
N CYS A 33 3.25 4.03 -6.84
CA CYS A 33 2.52 4.48 -8.02
C CYS A 33 2.94 5.91 -8.39
N GLU A 34 2.87 6.27 -9.66
CA GLU A 34 3.18 7.62 -10.15
C GLU A 34 2.34 8.74 -9.49
N CYS A 35 1.15 8.43 -8.97
CA CYS A 35 0.31 9.37 -8.24
C CYS A 35 0.76 9.60 -6.78
N GLY A 36 1.85 8.96 -6.36
CA GLY A 36 2.41 9.04 -5.01
C GLY A 36 1.79 8.07 -4.01
N ALA A 37 0.89 7.18 -4.45
CA ALA A 37 0.40 6.10 -3.60
C ALA A 37 1.48 5.03 -3.41
N VAL A 38 1.63 4.55 -2.18
CA VAL A 38 2.41 3.35 -1.89
C VAL A 38 1.49 2.13 -1.89
N TYR A 39 2.04 0.97 -2.27
CA TYR A 39 1.33 -0.29 -2.13
C TYR A 39 2.25 -1.36 -1.56
N ALA A 40 1.70 -2.21 -0.67
CA ALA A 40 2.42 -3.30 -0.03
C ALA A 40 1.61 -4.60 -0.09
N LEU A 41 2.31 -5.71 -0.29
CA LEU A 41 1.78 -7.06 -0.50
C LEU A 41 1.80 -7.86 0.80
N ASP A 42 0.61 -8.27 1.23
CA ASP A 42 0.45 -9.38 2.15
C ASP A 42 0.33 -10.68 1.34
N ARG A 43 1.40 -11.48 1.30
CA ARG A 43 1.38 -12.77 0.60
C ARG A 43 0.36 -13.75 1.20
N THR A 44 0.10 -13.66 2.49
CA THR A 44 -0.75 -14.61 3.24
C THR A 44 -2.21 -14.16 3.30
N GLY A 45 -2.45 -12.85 3.24
CA GLY A 45 -3.75 -12.23 3.50
C GLY A 45 -4.15 -12.22 4.98
N HIS A 46 -3.25 -12.60 5.90
CA HIS A 46 -3.49 -12.70 7.34
C HIS A 46 -2.77 -11.62 8.17
N ASN A 47 -1.81 -10.92 7.58
CA ASN A 47 -0.94 -9.95 8.25
C ASN A 47 -1.24 -8.50 7.83
N LEU A 48 -2.48 -8.23 7.42
CA LEU A 48 -2.91 -6.92 6.92
C LEU A 48 -2.58 -5.76 7.87
N GLY A 49 -2.66 -5.97 9.18
CA GLY A 49 -2.33 -4.94 10.16
C GLY A 49 -0.85 -4.55 10.15
N GLU A 50 0.04 -5.54 10.06
CA GLU A 50 1.50 -5.33 9.97
C GLU A 50 1.86 -4.68 8.64
N ILE A 51 1.38 -5.24 7.53
CA ILE A 51 1.61 -4.72 6.17
C ILE A 51 1.09 -3.29 6.02
N PHE A 52 -0.02 -2.96 6.68
CA PHE A 52 -0.54 -1.60 6.70
C PHE A 52 0.39 -0.62 7.43
N MET A 53 0.93 -1.01 8.59
CA MET A 53 1.89 -0.19 9.34
C MET A 53 3.21 -0.01 8.59
N ASP A 54 3.70 -1.06 7.94
CA ASP A 54 4.91 -0.97 7.12
C ASP A 54 4.68 -0.07 5.92
N ALA A 55 3.53 -0.17 5.25
CA ALA A 55 3.15 0.71 4.16
C ALA A 55 3.06 2.18 4.60
N LEU A 56 2.48 2.48 5.78
CA LEU A 56 2.46 3.84 6.32
C LEU A 56 3.87 4.35 6.61
N THR A 57 4.72 3.51 7.19
CA THR A 57 6.11 3.87 7.48
C THR A 57 6.89 4.12 6.19
N PHE A 58 6.64 3.32 5.15
CA PHE A 58 7.20 3.51 3.82
C PHE A 58 6.71 4.80 3.15
N LEU A 59 5.42 5.12 3.26
CA LEU A 59 4.84 6.40 2.82
C LEU A 59 5.52 7.60 3.50
N CYS A 60 5.86 7.43 4.78
CA CYS A 60 6.64 8.36 5.59
C CYS A 60 8.16 8.25 5.40
N LYS A 61 8.64 7.55 4.36
CA LYS A 61 10.07 7.42 4.01
C LYS A 61 10.91 6.81 5.14
N GLY A 62 10.36 5.81 5.82
CA GLY A 62 10.99 5.09 6.93
C GLY A 62 10.94 5.83 8.26
N ASP A 63 10.15 6.90 8.38
CA ASP A 63 9.95 7.63 9.63
C ASP A 63 8.77 7.04 10.41
N ILE A 64 9.10 6.19 11.40
CA ILE A 64 8.13 5.47 12.22
C ILE A 64 7.32 6.44 13.09
N ASP A 65 7.97 7.44 13.68
CA ASP A 65 7.30 8.41 14.56
C ASP A 65 6.28 9.23 13.78
N MET A 66 6.64 9.65 12.56
CA MET A 66 5.70 10.32 11.68
C MET A 66 4.54 9.40 11.30
N ALA A 67 4.80 8.15 10.92
CA ALA A 67 3.76 7.19 10.55
C ALA A 67 2.75 6.96 11.69
N LEU A 68 3.24 6.82 12.93
CA LEU A 68 2.41 6.67 14.14
C LEU A 68 1.62 7.96 14.49
N SER A 69 2.07 9.12 14.02
CA SER A 69 1.38 10.41 14.21
C SER A 69 0.25 10.68 13.21
N LEU A 70 0.14 9.88 12.14
CA LEU A 70 -0.89 10.03 11.12
C LEU A 70 -2.24 9.55 11.65
N MET A 71 -3.27 10.36 11.42
CA MET A 71 -4.66 10.01 11.69
C MET A 71 -5.34 9.47 10.42
N PRO A 72 -6.44 8.71 10.51
CA PRO A 72 -7.16 8.24 9.32
C PRO A 72 -7.63 9.35 8.36
N ASP A 73 -7.74 10.59 8.85
CA ASP A 73 -8.06 11.76 8.02
C ASP A 73 -6.87 12.32 7.24
N ASP A 74 -5.65 11.87 7.55
CA ASP A 74 -4.40 12.33 6.93
C ASP A 74 -4.07 11.59 5.62
N TYR A 75 -4.65 10.40 5.43
CA TYR A 75 -4.43 9.52 4.29
C TYR A 75 -5.72 8.85 3.83
N GLU A 76 -5.68 8.24 2.65
CA GLU A 76 -6.69 7.34 2.14
C GLU A 76 -6.07 5.97 1.91
N THR A 77 -6.86 4.91 2.08
CA THR A 77 -6.39 3.52 1.98
C THR A 77 -7.42 2.66 1.27
N GLU A 78 -6.94 1.71 0.47
CA GLU A 78 -7.76 0.71 -0.20
C GLU A 78 -7.04 -0.65 -0.15
N THR A 79 -7.79 -1.75 -0.15
CA THR A 79 -7.22 -3.10 -0.16
C THR A 79 -7.79 -3.90 -1.31
N LEU A 80 -6.91 -4.51 -2.10
CA LEU A 80 -7.26 -5.29 -3.28
C LEU A 80 -6.81 -6.74 -3.14
N ASP A 81 -7.61 -7.64 -3.70
CA ASP A 81 -7.22 -9.04 -3.84
C ASP A 81 -6.26 -9.18 -5.02
N TYR A 82 -5.10 -9.76 -4.77
CA TYR A 82 -4.00 -9.81 -5.73
C TYR A 82 -3.56 -11.26 -5.99
N ASP A 83 -3.43 -11.62 -7.27
CA ASP A 83 -2.86 -12.89 -7.71
C ASP A 83 -1.38 -12.68 -8.07
N ILE A 84 -0.50 -13.19 -7.21
CA ILE A 84 0.95 -13.06 -7.34
C ILE A 84 1.52 -13.74 -8.60
N HIS A 85 0.83 -14.74 -9.15
CA HIS A 85 1.32 -15.52 -10.29
C HIS A 85 0.99 -14.85 -11.61
N THR A 86 -0.15 -14.16 -11.68
CA THR A 86 -0.60 -13.49 -12.91
C THR A 86 -0.47 -11.97 -12.88
N ASN A 87 -0.05 -11.38 -11.76
CA ASN A 87 0.02 -9.92 -11.56
C ASN A 87 -1.32 -9.23 -11.88
N THR A 88 -2.41 -9.80 -11.37
CA THR A 88 -3.78 -9.32 -11.61
C THR A 88 -4.51 -9.10 -10.31
N ILE A 89 -5.49 -8.19 -10.34
CA ILE A 89 -6.44 -7.98 -9.25
C ILE A 89 -7.81 -8.57 -9.58
N SER A 90 -8.56 -8.91 -8.52
CA SER A 90 -9.95 -9.34 -8.66
C SER A 90 -10.89 -8.14 -8.60
N SER A 91 -11.79 -8.02 -9.59
CA SER A 91 -12.79 -6.94 -9.65
C SER A 91 -13.94 -7.09 -8.64
N ARG A 92 -13.92 -8.14 -7.83
CA ARG A 92 -14.87 -8.39 -6.73
C ARG A 92 -14.08 -8.91 -5.54
N PRO A 93 -14.42 -8.48 -4.31
CA PRO A 93 -13.83 -9.06 -3.11
C PRO A 93 -14.11 -10.56 -3.12
N GLU A 94 -13.07 -11.37 -3.07
CA GLU A 94 -13.21 -12.79 -2.80
C GLU A 94 -13.70 -12.95 -1.36
N VAL A 95 -14.82 -13.66 -1.21
CA VAL A 95 -15.27 -14.16 0.09
C VAL A 95 -14.29 -15.21 0.65
N SER A 96 -13.32 -15.65 -0.18
CA SER A 96 -12.23 -16.54 0.20
C SER A 96 -11.19 -15.79 1.05
N ARG A 97 -10.97 -16.29 2.27
CA ARG A 97 -10.00 -15.75 3.25
C ARG A 97 -8.52 -16.03 2.92
N ARG A 98 -8.20 -16.56 1.72
CA ARG A 98 -6.87 -17.11 1.39
C ARG A 98 -6.24 -16.52 0.12
N SER A 99 -6.63 -15.31 -0.28
CA SER A 99 -5.96 -14.58 -1.35
C SER A 99 -4.95 -13.59 -0.78
N SER A 100 -3.80 -13.47 -1.43
CA SER A 100 -2.83 -12.41 -1.15
C SER A 100 -3.51 -11.04 -1.35
N LYS A 101 -3.10 -10.05 -0.57
CA LYS A 101 -3.72 -8.72 -0.57
C LYS A 101 -2.70 -7.66 -0.91
N LEU A 102 -3.12 -6.64 -1.65
CA LEU A 102 -2.37 -5.40 -1.82
C LEU A 102 -3.05 -4.29 -1.04
N VAL A 103 -2.32 -3.72 -0.09
CA VAL A 103 -2.73 -2.54 0.68
C VAL A 103 -2.18 -1.31 -0.02
N PHE A 104 -3.06 -0.43 -0.48
CA PHE A 104 -2.72 0.84 -1.10
C PHE A 104 -2.94 1.98 -0.10
N ILE A 105 -1.98 2.90 0.03
CA ILE A 105 -2.10 4.08 0.88
C ILE A 105 -1.60 5.33 0.13
N ARG A 106 -2.34 6.44 0.22
CA ARG A 106 -1.94 7.74 -0.35
C ARG A 106 -2.20 8.87 0.64
N MET A 107 -1.29 9.84 0.74
CA MET A 107 -1.52 11.03 1.55
C MET A 107 -2.65 11.89 0.94
N LYS A 108 -3.58 12.37 1.77
CA LYS A 108 -4.60 13.32 1.32
C LYS A 108 -3.98 14.70 1.08
N ARG A 109 -4.41 15.39 0.03
CA ARG A 109 -3.95 16.75 -0.30
C ARG A 109 -4.28 17.71 0.85
N GLY A 110 -3.28 18.48 1.30
CA GLY A 110 -3.41 19.46 2.39
C GLY A 110 -2.67 19.08 3.67
N ASN A 111 -2.15 17.86 3.78
CA ASN A 111 -1.39 17.42 4.94
C ASN A 111 0.10 17.77 4.81
N THR A 112 0.53 18.82 5.52
CA THR A 112 1.92 19.31 5.57
C THR A 112 2.76 18.67 6.68
N LYS A 113 2.27 17.63 7.37
CA LYS A 113 3.01 16.98 8.48
C LYS A 113 4.38 16.41 8.04
N SER A 114 4.56 16.07 6.76
CA SER A 114 5.86 15.65 6.20
C SER A 114 6.97 16.70 6.30
N ILE A 115 6.62 17.96 6.56
CA ILE A 115 7.56 19.07 6.71
C ILE A 115 7.89 19.33 8.19
N LEU A 116 6.98 19.01 9.12
CA LEU A 116 7.10 19.36 10.54
C LEU A 116 8.03 18.44 11.34
N TYR A 117 8.29 17.22 10.87
CA TYR A 117 9.17 16.24 11.55
C TYR A 117 10.63 16.26 11.08
N LYS A 118 11.01 17.20 10.18
CA LYS A 118 12.43 17.47 9.87
C LYS A 118 13.07 18.37 10.95
N ARG A 119 13.34 17.83 12.14
CA ARG A 119 14.26 18.45 13.11
C ARG A 119 15.35 17.49 13.53
#